data_AF-A0A1N7D969-F1
#
_entry.id   AF-A0A1N7D969-F1
#
_cell.length_a   1.000
_cell.length_b   1.000
_cell.length_c   1.000
_cell.angle_alpha   90.00
_cell.angle_beta   90.00
_cell.angle_gamma   90.00
#
_symmetry.space_group_name_H-M   'P 1'
#
loop_
_entity.id
_entity.type
_entity.pdbx_description
1 polymer ?
#
loop_
_entity_poly.entity_id
_entity_poly.type
_entity_poly.pdbx_seq_one_letter_code
_entity_poly.pdbx_strand_id
1 'polypeptide(L)'
;MHQISTQPNATAADRRSLAATLGVDTAGDEAVTWDRLAGTVEPVADSTFASRGEAIRADLAGKLDVELLERERRALWTELERLADVRAAGVPDEPGELYDEVAAPGWRLYDHFLEIGFFESLDENLPRFTADHIEATARELILAAPLSSALDDVGFEEPEKLALLSTVANNTERLARWVPSNQIPDGVEFDTTNVPPLHQRAMGGALLWIDGLDRHLWQNEVLVTDDILDDAARHVKAMLGGLFVSTTAIHDLATDETFTDEQLTAALTAGTAVQIVSQEELLHDVFYITDDMRAPSELR
;
A
#
# COMPACT_ATOMS: atom_id res chain seq x y z
N MET A 1 -26.17 3.40 -7.70
CA MET A 1 -24.75 3.19 -8.02
C MET A 1 -24.27 4.36 -8.85
N HIS A 2 -23.81 5.43 -8.20
CA HIS A 2 -22.88 6.34 -8.84
C HIS A 2 -21.53 5.67 -8.74
N GLN A 3 -20.98 5.27 -9.89
CA GLN A 3 -19.59 4.87 -10.01
C GLN A 3 -18.78 6.08 -9.53
N ILE A 4 -17.88 5.87 -8.58
CA ILE A 4 -16.77 6.82 -8.38
C ILE A 4 -16.19 7.06 -9.77
N SER A 5 -16.05 8.31 -10.19
CA SER A 5 -15.37 8.62 -11.45
C SER A 5 -13.87 8.36 -11.26
N THR A 6 -13.48 7.09 -11.26
CA THR A 6 -12.11 6.59 -11.21
C THR A 6 -11.42 6.80 -12.57
N GLN A 7 -11.23 8.05 -13.00
CA GLN A 7 -10.33 8.28 -14.14
C GLN A 7 -8.93 7.72 -13.82
N PRO A 8 -8.26 7.06 -14.79
CA PRO A 8 -7.43 5.89 -14.52
C PRO A 8 -6.02 6.20 -14.00
N ASN A 9 -5.82 6.06 -12.68
CA ASN A 9 -4.96 5.11 -11.94
C ASN A 9 -3.54 4.70 -12.40
N ALA A 10 -3.23 4.74 -13.68
CA ALA A 10 -1.86 4.65 -14.17
C ALA A 10 -1.91 5.26 -15.56
N THR A 11 -1.22 6.38 -15.74
CA THR A 11 -1.17 7.03 -17.04
C THR A 11 -0.65 6.02 -18.08
N ALA A 12 -0.93 6.26 -19.36
CA ALA A 12 -0.32 5.44 -20.41
C ALA A 12 1.22 5.44 -20.30
N ALA A 13 1.81 6.50 -19.72
CA ALA A 13 3.24 6.55 -19.42
C ALA A 13 3.62 5.62 -18.25
N ASP A 14 2.85 5.59 -17.16
CA ASP A 14 3.10 4.72 -16.01
C ASP A 14 3.01 3.24 -16.38
N ARG A 15 2.00 2.88 -17.19
CA ARG A 15 1.85 1.51 -17.71
C ARG A 15 3.00 1.10 -18.62
N ARG A 16 3.48 2.02 -19.46
CA ARG A 16 4.67 1.80 -20.29
C ARG A 16 5.94 1.66 -19.45
N SER A 17 6.07 2.46 -18.40
CA SER A 17 7.18 2.38 -17.44
C SER A 17 7.16 1.05 -16.69
N LEU A 18 6.00 0.63 -16.17
CA LEU A 18 5.81 -0.66 -15.51
C LEU A 18 6.22 -1.83 -16.43
N ALA A 19 5.72 -1.84 -17.67
CA ALA A 19 6.07 -2.88 -18.63
C ALA A 19 7.57 -2.89 -18.96
N ALA A 20 8.19 -1.70 -19.10
CA ALA A 20 9.63 -1.58 -19.32
C ALA A 20 10.45 -2.12 -18.14
N THR A 21 10.05 -1.80 -16.90
CA THR A 21 10.69 -2.32 -15.67
C THR A 21 10.62 -3.85 -15.62
N LEU A 22 9.53 -4.45 -16.10
CA LEU A 22 9.35 -5.91 -16.12
C LEU A 22 9.98 -6.57 -17.36
N GLY A 23 10.61 -5.82 -18.25
CA GLY A 23 11.18 -6.32 -19.49
C GLY A 23 10.14 -6.81 -20.51
N VAL A 24 8.89 -6.36 -20.40
CA VAL A 24 7.79 -6.73 -21.28
C VAL A 24 7.72 -5.75 -22.45
N ASP A 25 7.88 -6.26 -23.68
CA ASP A 25 7.73 -5.45 -24.89
C ASP A 25 6.24 -5.11 -25.12
N THR A 26 5.92 -3.82 -25.12
CA THR A 26 4.58 -3.31 -25.39
C THR A 26 4.40 -2.92 -26.86
N ALA A 27 5.16 -3.48 -27.80
CA ALA A 27 5.02 -3.20 -29.24
C ALA A 27 3.59 -3.50 -29.75
N GLY A 28 2.71 -2.49 -29.70
CA GLY A 28 1.32 -2.56 -30.15
C GLY A 28 0.38 -1.63 -29.37
N ASP A 29 -0.87 -1.51 -29.83
CA ASP A 29 -1.95 -0.77 -29.16
C ASP A 29 -2.71 -1.61 -28.10
N GLU A 30 -2.25 -2.84 -27.84
CA GLU A 30 -2.90 -3.70 -26.85
C GLU A 30 -2.72 -3.17 -25.42
N ALA A 31 -3.81 -3.16 -24.65
CA ALA A 31 -3.80 -2.73 -23.27
C ALA A 31 -2.84 -3.60 -22.41
N VAL A 32 -2.12 -2.94 -21.51
CA VAL A 32 -1.37 -3.61 -20.44
C VAL A 32 -2.38 -4.00 -19.35
N THR A 33 -2.43 -5.29 -19.02
CA THR A 33 -3.26 -5.89 -17.97
C THR A 33 -2.39 -6.79 -17.09
N TRP A 34 -2.83 -7.06 -15.85
CA TRP A 34 -2.20 -7.97 -14.91
C TRP A 34 -2.00 -9.34 -15.53
N ASP A 35 -3.06 -9.93 -16.10
CA ASP A 35 -2.99 -11.25 -16.74
C ASP A 35 -1.98 -11.31 -17.88
N ARG A 36 -1.87 -10.22 -18.66
CA ARG A 36 -0.87 -10.12 -19.72
C ARG A 36 0.54 -10.06 -19.17
N LEU A 37 0.76 -9.25 -18.13
CA LEU A 37 2.06 -9.17 -17.46
C LEU A 37 2.42 -10.55 -16.88
N ALA A 38 1.51 -11.19 -16.16
CA ALA A 38 1.70 -12.53 -15.59
C ALA A 38 1.97 -13.60 -16.65
N GLY A 39 1.34 -13.51 -17.82
CA GLY A 39 1.58 -14.43 -18.94
C GLY A 39 2.88 -14.19 -19.71
N THR A 40 3.54 -13.04 -19.50
CA THR A 40 4.75 -12.65 -20.26
C THR A 40 6.00 -12.65 -19.40
N VAL A 41 5.87 -12.31 -18.12
CA VAL A 41 6.98 -12.24 -17.17
C VAL A 41 7.45 -13.65 -16.83
N GLU A 42 8.72 -13.92 -17.07
CA GLU A 42 9.34 -15.20 -16.69
C GLU A 42 9.64 -15.23 -15.18
N PRO A 43 9.34 -16.34 -14.48
CA PRO A 43 9.78 -16.55 -13.12
C PRO A 43 11.31 -16.54 -13.03
N VAL A 44 11.84 -15.82 -12.05
CA VAL A 44 13.28 -15.78 -11.77
C VAL A 44 13.50 -16.33 -10.38
N ALA A 45 14.19 -17.47 -10.27
CA ALA A 45 14.56 -18.01 -8.98
C ALA A 45 15.65 -17.10 -8.35
N ASP A 46 15.24 -16.23 -7.44
CA ASP A 46 16.15 -15.43 -6.62
C ASP A 46 16.26 -16.04 -5.22
N SER A 47 17.33 -16.80 -4.99
CA SER A 47 17.62 -17.42 -3.69
C SER A 47 17.75 -16.40 -2.56
N THR A 48 18.13 -15.16 -2.86
CA THR A 48 18.22 -14.08 -1.87
C THR A 48 16.82 -13.66 -1.44
N PHE A 49 15.88 -13.56 -2.38
CA PHE A 49 14.50 -13.22 -2.09
C PHE A 49 13.81 -14.34 -1.28
N ALA A 50 14.01 -15.59 -1.69
CA ALA A 50 13.49 -16.78 -1.00
C ALA A 50 13.99 -16.88 0.44
N SER A 51 15.31 -16.76 0.65
CA SER A 51 15.90 -16.84 2.00
C SER A 51 15.37 -15.79 2.98
N ARG A 52 14.93 -14.62 2.49
CA ARG A 52 14.32 -13.58 3.34
C ARG A 52 12.93 -13.99 3.80
N GLY A 53 12.11 -14.52 2.89
CA GLY A 53 10.80 -15.05 3.24
C GLY A 53 10.91 -16.22 4.21
N GLU A 54 11.87 -17.12 3.99
CA GLU A 54 12.16 -18.24 4.90
C GLU A 54 12.54 -17.74 6.31
N ALA A 55 13.40 -16.71 6.41
CA ALA A 55 13.80 -16.14 7.68
C ALA A 55 12.62 -15.49 8.42
N ILE A 56 11.81 -14.70 7.71
CA ILE A 56 10.58 -14.10 8.25
C ILE A 56 9.60 -15.17 8.73
N ARG A 57 9.40 -16.24 7.92
CA ARG A 57 8.58 -17.40 8.29
C ARG A 57 9.07 -18.03 9.60
N ALA A 58 10.37 -18.27 9.70
CA ALA A 58 10.97 -18.87 10.88
C ALA A 58 10.81 -17.98 12.13
N ASP A 59 10.97 -16.67 11.99
CA ASP A 59 10.85 -15.71 13.09
C ASP A 59 9.42 -15.57 13.62
N LEU A 60 8.42 -15.68 12.73
CA LEU A 60 7.01 -15.50 13.06
C LEU A 60 6.30 -16.80 13.43
N ALA A 61 6.92 -17.95 13.20
CA ALA A 61 6.35 -19.26 13.47
C ALA A 61 5.82 -19.37 14.91
N GLY A 62 4.52 -19.65 15.04
CA GLY A 62 3.84 -19.84 16.32
C GLY A 62 3.56 -18.56 17.11
N LYS A 63 3.81 -17.37 16.55
CA LYS A 63 3.50 -16.07 17.18
C LYS A 63 2.20 -15.44 16.64
N LEU A 64 1.79 -15.81 15.43
CA LEU A 64 0.65 -15.21 14.73
C LEU A 64 -0.69 -15.64 15.34
N ASP A 65 -1.55 -14.68 15.63
CA ASP A 65 -2.94 -14.92 16.02
C ASP A 65 -3.81 -15.05 14.76
N VAL A 66 -4.01 -16.29 14.32
CA VAL A 66 -4.78 -16.61 13.10
C VAL A 66 -6.21 -16.08 13.16
N GLU A 67 -6.86 -16.18 14.32
CA GLU A 67 -8.25 -15.74 14.47
C GLU A 67 -8.36 -14.21 14.39
N LEU A 68 -7.40 -13.49 14.98
CA LEU A 68 -7.30 -12.04 14.83
C LEU A 68 -7.01 -11.65 13.38
N LEU A 69 -6.01 -12.26 12.74
CA LEU A 69 -5.63 -11.95 11.36
C LEU A 69 -6.82 -12.12 10.40
N GLU A 70 -7.53 -13.25 10.48
CA GLU A 70 -8.68 -13.48 9.61
C GLU A 70 -9.85 -12.54 9.92
N ARG A 71 -10.11 -12.24 11.20
CA ARG A 71 -11.15 -11.29 11.59
C ARG A 71 -10.86 -9.90 11.04
N GLU A 72 -9.65 -9.40 11.26
CA GLU A 72 -9.29 -8.04 10.84
C GLU A 72 -9.08 -7.94 9.34
N ARG A 73 -8.62 -8.99 8.65
CA ARG A 73 -8.57 -9.05 7.18
C ARG A 73 -9.97 -8.92 6.56
N ARG A 74 -10.98 -9.61 7.13
CA ARG A 74 -12.38 -9.44 6.71
C ARG A 74 -12.94 -8.07 7.05
N ALA A 75 -12.56 -7.50 8.19
CA ALA A 75 -12.96 -6.15 8.55
C ALA A 75 -12.35 -5.12 7.56
N LEU A 76 -11.08 -5.24 7.20
CA LEU A 76 -10.44 -4.42 6.15
C LEU A 76 -11.18 -4.53 4.82
N TRP A 77 -11.59 -5.74 4.41
CA TRP A 77 -12.43 -5.91 3.23
C TRP A 77 -13.71 -5.08 3.36
N THR A 78 -14.47 -5.24 4.45
CA THR A 78 -15.70 -4.47 4.65
C THR A 78 -15.47 -2.95 4.59
N GLU A 79 -14.39 -2.44 5.17
CA GLU A 79 -14.07 -1.01 5.10
C GLU A 79 -13.64 -0.56 3.68
N LEU A 80 -12.92 -1.40 2.94
CA LEU A 80 -12.59 -1.14 1.53
C LEU A 80 -13.83 -1.03 0.64
N GLU A 81 -14.85 -1.86 0.87
CA GLU A 81 -16.15 -1.76 0.17
C GLU A 81 -16.91 -0.48 0.55
N ARG A 82 -16.83 -0.08 1.83
CA ARG A 82 -17.48 1.11 2.38
C ARG A 82 -16.87 2.41 1.87
N LEU A 83 -15.65 2.42 1.34
CA LEU A 83 -14.97 3.65 0.89
C LEU A 83 -15.76 4.46 -0.12
N ALA A 84 -16.56 3.82 -0.98
CA ALA A 84 -17.43 4.53 -1.92
C ALA A 84 -18.52 5.34 -1.21
N ASP A 85 -19.07 4.80 -0.11
CA ASP A 85 -20.06 5.48 0.71
C ASP A 85 -19.42 6.59 1.54
N VAL A 86 -18.21 6.37 2.07
CA VAL A 86 -17.41 7.40 2.75
C VAL A 86 -17.12 8.58 1.81
N ARG A 87 -16.68 8.30 0.58
CA ARG A 87 -16.51 9.33 -0.44
C ARG A 87 -17.82 10.05 -0.75
N ALA A 88 -18.93 9.33 -0.86
CA ALA A 88 -20.22 9.92 -1.19
C ALA A 88 -20.77 10.82 -0.06
N ALA A 89 -20.39 10.57 1.20
CA ALA A 89 -20.74 11.42 2.34
C ALA A 89 -20.08 12.81 2.26
N GLY A 90 -18.93 12.93 1.59
CA GLY A 90 -18.24 14.19 1.37
C GLY A 90 -17.41 14.64 2.57
N VAL A 91 -17.50 15.93 2.93
CA VAL A 91 -16.84 16.46 4.13
C VAL A 91 -17.61 15.99 5.37
N PRO A 92 -16.94 15.42 6.39
CA PRO A 92 -17.63 14.99 7.61
C PRO A 92 -18.19 16.17 8.41
N ASP A 93 -19.32 15.97 9.08
CA ASP A 93 -19.96 16.98 9.95
C ASP A 93 -19.17 17.23 11.26
N GLU A 94 -18.48 16.19 11.75
CA GLU A 94 -17.65 16.21 12.96
C GLU A 94 -16.29 15.53 12.71
N PRO A 95 -15.22 15.89 13.45
CA PRO A 95 -13.92 15.24 13.28
C PRO A 95 -13.90 13.81 13.85
N GLY A 96 -13.85 12.80 12.97
CA GLY A 96 -13.52 11.41 13.33
C GLY A 96 -14.65 10.39 13.17
N GLU A 97 -15.53 10.53 12.18
CA GLU A 97 -16.68 9.61 11.99
C GLU A 97 -16.67 8.88 10.64
N LEU A 98 -15.73 9.18 9.74
CA LEU A 98 -15.72 8.59 8.39
C LEU A 98 -14.43 7.80 8.15
N TYR A 99 -13.31 8.49 7.92
CA TYR A 99 -12.03 7.85 7.60
C TYR A 99 -11.39 7.20 8.83
N ASP A 100 -11.60 7.75 10.03
CA ASP A 100 -11.11 7.16 11.30
C ASP A 100 -11.64 5.73 11.50
N GLU A 101 -12.93 5.51 11.23
CA GLU A 101 -13.54 4.17 11.34
C GLU A 101 -12.96 3.17 10.33
N VAL A 102 -12.68 3.66 9.12
CA VAL A 102 -12.10 2.86 8.02
C VAL A 102 -10.68 2.37 8.38
N ALA A 103 -9.93 3.13 9.18
CA ALA A 103 -8.58 2.76 9.64
C ALA A 103 -8.59 1.77 10.82
N ALA A 104 -9.69 1.66 11.57
CA ALA A 104 -9.74 0.93 12.84
C ALA A 104 -9.28 -0.55 12.76
N PRO A 105 -9.62 -1.35 11.73
CA PRO A 105 -9.07 -2.71 11.59
C PRO A 105 -7.55 -2.71 11.42
N GLY A 106 -7.01 -1.72 10.72
CA GLY A 106 -5.58 -1.58 10.51
C GLY A 106 -4.82 -1.30 11.80
N TRP A 107 -5.38 -0.51 12.71
CA TRP A 107 -4.79 -0.31 14.04
C TRP A 107 -4.75 -1.57 14.87
N ARG A 108 -5.78 -2.42 14.82
CA ARG A 108 -5.79 -3.71 15.53
C ARG A 108 -4.74 -4.68 14.99
N LEU A 109 -4.52 -4.67 13.68
CA LEU A 109 -3.41 -5.40 13.05
C LEU A 109 -2.05 -4.82 13.45
N TYR A 110 -1.92 -3.49 13.44
CA TYR A 110 -0.70 -2.79 13.85
C TYR A 110 -0.29 -3.17 15.27
N ASP A 111 -1.23 -3.14 16.22
CA ASP A 111 -0.98 -3.48 17.62
C ASP A 111 -0.55 -4.94 17.77
N HIS A 112 -1.20 -5.86 17.05
CA HIS A 112 -0.80 -7.27 17.04
C HIS A 112 0.62 -7.46 16.48
N PHE A 113 0.94 -6.82 15.35
CA PHE A 113 2.27 -6.87 14.74
C PHE A 113 3.35 -6.29 15.65
N LEU A 114 3.03 -5.20 16.36
CA LEU A 114 3.93 -4.63 17.36
C LEU A 114 4.16 -5.60 18.53
N GLU A 115 3.11 -6.24 19.05
CA GLU A 115 3.20 -7.16 20.19
C GLU A 115 4.09 -8.37 19.89
N ILE A 116 4.00 -8.93 18.67
CA ILE A 116 4.73 -10.15 18.30
C ILE A 116 6.15 -9.89 17.79
N GLY A 117 6.59 -8.62 17.73
CA GLY A 117 7.89 -8.23 17.19
C GLY A 117 8.01 -8.41 15.67
N PHE A 118 6.89 -8.27 14.95
CA PHE A 118 6.83 -8.47 13.51
C PHE A 118 7.70 -7.44 12.78
N PHE A 119 7.59 -6.18 13.15
CA PHE A 119 8.26 -5.10 12.45
C PHE A 119 9.79 -5.17 12.61
N GLU A 120 10.27 -5.58 13.78
CA GLU A 120 11.69 -5.83 14.05
C GLU A 120 12.22 -6.98 13.17
N SER A 121 11.48 -8.09 13.08
CA SER A 121 11.86 -9.20 12.19
C SER A 121 11.91 -8.75 10.73
N LEU A 122 11.00 -7.91 10.28
CA LEU A 122 11.06 -7.36 8.92
C LEU A 122 12.28 -6.46 8.70
N ASP A 123 12.63 -5.61 9.66
CA ASP A 123 13.79 -4.73 9.55
C ASP A 123 15.10 -5.53 9.51
N GLU A 124 15.18 -6.64 10.27
CA GLU A 124 16.32 -7.56 10.29
C GLU A 124 16.48 -8.33 8.97
N ASN A 125 15.39 -8.75 8.35
CA ASN A 125 15.41 -9.67 7.22
C ASN A 125 15.23 -9.00 5.84
N LEU A 126 14.53 -7.85 5.76
CA LEU A 126 14.28 -7.16 4.50
C LEU A 126 15.32 -6.05 4.24
N PRO A 127 15.79 -5.92 2.99
CA PRO A 127 16.76 -4.89 2.65
C PRO A 127 16.07 -3.53 2.55
N ARG A 128 16.87 -2.46 2.50
CA ARG A 128 16.42 -1.20 1.90
C ARG A 128 15.91 -1.38 0.48
N PHE A 129 15.03 -0.48 0.04
CA PHE A 129 14.59 -0.42 -1.35
C PHE A 129 15.75 -0.08 -2.29
N THR A 130 16.04 -0.98 -3.23
CA THR A 130 16.96 -0.77 -4.37
C THR A 130 16.21 -1.04 -5.67
N ALA A 131 16.74 -0.58 -6.81
CA ALA A 131 16.13 -0.85 -8.11
C ALA A 131 15.93 -2.35 -8.35
N ASP A 132 16.98 -3.15 -8.11
CA ASP A 132 16.93 -4.61 -8.27
C ASP A 132 15.89 -5.26 -7.35
N HIS A 133 15.78 -4.79 -6.09
CA HIS A 133 14.81 -5.31 -5.13
C HIS A 133 13.37 -4.96 -5.53
N ILE A 134 13.16 -3.75 -6.06
CA ILE A 134 11.84 -3.31 -6.56
C ILE A 134 11.44 -4.07 -7.82
N GLU A 135 12.36 -4.31 -8.75
CA GLU A 135 12.09 -5.11 -9.95
C GLU A 135 11.69 -6.54 -9.56
N ALA A 136 12.47 -7.19 -8.69
CA ALA A 136 12.18 -8.52 -8.18
C ALA A 136 10.82 -8.56 -7.45
N THR A 137 10.54 -7.56 -6.62
CA THR A 137 9.25 -7.42 -5.93
C THR A 137 8.09 -7.34 -6.93
N ALA A 138 8.17 -6.46 -7.92
CA ALA A 138 7.11 -6.27 -8.91
C ALA A 138 6.87 -7.54 -9.74
N ARG A 139 7.96 -8.23 -10.11
CA ARG A 139 7.92 -9.51 -10.83
C ARG A 139 7.19 -10.58 -10.04
N GLU A 140 7.59 -10.81 -8.80
CA GLU A 140 6.98 -11.84 -7.94
C GLU A 140 5.54 -11.52 -7.57
N LEU A 141 5.20 -10.24 -7.37
CA LEU A 141 3.83 -9.82 -7.10
C LEU A 141 2.89 -10.19 -8.25
N ILE A 142 3.32 -9.95 -9.50
CA ILE A 142 2.53 -10.26 -10.70
C ILE A 142 2.30 -11.76 -10.87
N LEU A 143 3.31 -12.56 -10.53
CA LEU A 143 3.25 -14.02 -10.58
C LEU A 143 2.42 -14.64 -9.45
N ALA A 144 2.13 -13.89 -8.39
CA ALA A 144 1.33 -14.32 -7.26
C ALA A 144 -0.18 -14.27 -7.58
N ALA A 145 -0.68 -15.28 -8.30
CA ALA A 145 -2.10 -15.40 -8.65
C ALA A 145 -3.07 -15.28 -7.45
N PRO A 146 -2.79 -15.87 -6.26
CA PRO A 146 -3.66 -15.70 -5.09
C PRO A 146 -3.83 -14.23 -4.69
N LEU A 147 -2.81 -13.39 -4.89
CA LEU A 147 -2.85 -11.99 -4.49
C LEU A 147 -3.69 -11.15 -5.44
N SER A 148 -3.58 -11.38 -6.75
CA SER A 148 -4.45 -10.72 -7.74
C SER A 148 -5.92 -11.03 -7.47
N SER A 149 -6.23 -12.30 -7.19
CA SER A 149 -7.59 -12.73 -6.83
C SER A 149 -8.07 -12.09 -5.53
N ALA A 150 -7.22 -11.99 -4.50
CA ALA A 150 -7.59 -11.36 -3.24
C ALA A 150 -7.89 -9.86 -3.40
N LEU A 151 -7.18 -9.17 -4.29
CA LEU A 151 -7.47 -7.78 -4.63
C LEU A 151 -8.80 -7.63 -5.39
N ASP A 152 -9.09 -8.54 -6.32
CA ASP A 152 -10.39 -8.57 -7.00
C ASP A 152 -11.56 -8.75 -6.01
N ASP A 153 -11.39 -9.66 -5.04
CA ASP A 153 -12.41 -9.96 -4.03
C ASP A 153 -12.76 -8.75 -3.16
N VAL A 154 -11.79 -7.86 -2.89
CA VAL A 154 -12.00 -6.63 -2.10
C VAL A 154 -12.26 -5.38 -2.95
N GLY A 155 -12.62 -5.58 -4.22
CA GLY A 155 -13.12 -4.52 -5.10
C GLY A 155 -12.05 -3.65 -5.74
N PHE A 156 -10.81 -4.13 -5.88
CA PHE A 156 -9.83 -3.48 -6.76
C PHE A 156 -10.10 -3.86 -8.21
N GLU A 157 -10.43 -2.87 -9.02
CA GLU A 157 -10.55 -3.05 -10.45
C GLU A 157 -9.17 -3.15 -11.12
N GLU A 158 -9.14 -3.71 -12.33
CA GLU A 158 -7.92 -3.88 -13.13
C GLU A 158 -7.03 -2.60 -13.19
N PRO A 159 -7.56 -1.39 -13.44
CA PRO A 159 -6.73 -0.18 -13.44
C PRO A 159 -6.13 0.13 -12.06
N GLU A 160 -6.85 -0.15 -10.98
CA GLU A 160 -6.39 0.06 -9.60
C GLU A 160 -5.28 -0.94 -9.25
N LYS A 161 -5.41 -2.22 -9.63
CA LYS A 161 -4.33 -3.22 -9.45
C LYS A 161 -3.06 -2.81 -10.18
N LEU A 162 -3.19 -2.32 -11.42
CA LEU A 162 -2.04 -1.80 -12.18
C LEU A 162 -1.46 -0.52 -11.57
N ALA A 163 -2.25 0.30 -10.91
CA ALA A 163 -1.78 1.47 -10.16
C ALA A 163 -0.89 1.06 -8.99
N LEU A 164 -1.30 0.04 -8.23
CA LEU A 164 -0.53 -0.50 -7.11
C LEU A 164 0.81 -1.05 -7.61
N LEU A 165 0.80 -1.83 -8.70
CA LEU A 165 2.04 -2.32 -9.32
C LEU A 165 2.94 -1.18 -9.83
N SER A 166 2.36 -0.21 -10.52
CA SER A 166 3.09 0.96 -11.02
C SER A 166 3.70 1.77 -9.88
N THR A 167 2.96 1.89 -8.77
CA THR A 167 3.43 2.55 -7.55
C THR A 167 4.69 1.89 -7.02
N VAL A 168 4.72 0.55 -6.95
CA VAL A 168 5.91 -0.19 -6.52
C VAL A 168 7.05 -0.03 -7.53
N ALA A 169 6.80 -0.32 -8.81
CA ALA A 169 7.83 -0.41 -9.84
C ALA A 169 8.47 0.95 -10.22
N ASN A 170 7.70 2.03 -10.21
CA ASN A 170 8.12 3.32 -10.78
C ASN A 170 8.63 4.33 -9.74
N ASN A 171 8.59 4.01 -8.43
CA ASN A 171 8.97 4.95 -7.36
C ASN A 171 10.30 4.62 -6.66
N THR A 172 11.20 3.88 -7.33
CA THR A 172 12.48 3.41 -6.75
C THR A 172 13.27 4.52 -6.04
N GLU A 173 13.48 5.68 -6.68
CA GLU A 173 14.28 6.78 -6.08
C GLU A 173 13.65 7.36 -4.81
N ARG A 174 12.31 7.36 -4.76
CA ARG A 174 11.53 7.86 -3.64
C ARG A 174 11.57 6.86 -2.48
N LEU A 175 11.30 5.60 -2.79
CA LEU A 175 11.38 4.49 -1.85
C LEU A 175 12.78 4.31 -1.26
N ALA A 176 13.84 4.55 -2.04
CA ALA A 176 15.22 4.46 -1.56
C ALA A 176 15.57 5.45 -0.41
N ARG A 177 14.73 6.48 -0.19
CA ARG A 177 14.87 7.41 0.95
C ARG A 177 14.34 6.81 2.26
N TRP A 178 13.51 5.78 2.16
CA TRP A 178 13.02 5.03 3.30
C TRP A 178 13.99 3.88 3.59
N VAL A 179 14.75 4.05 4.68
CA VAL A 179 15.81 3.11 5.08
C VAL A 179 15.37 2.34 6.33
N PRO A 180 15.56 1.00 6.40
CA PRO A 180 15.42 0.22 7.63
C PRO A 180 16.19 0.85 8.78
N SER A 181 15.64 0.82 9.99
CA SER A 181 16.25 1.54 11.12
C SER A 181 17.64 0.98 11.46
N ASN A 182 17.83 -0.33 11.30
CA ASN A 182 19.12 -1.01 11.44
C ASN A 182 20.14 -0.72 10.32
N GLN A 183 19.73 -0.04 9.24
CA GLN A 183 20.56 0.30 8.09
C GLN A 183 20.83 1.81 7.98
N ILE A 184 20.37 2.61 8.94
CA ILE A 184 20.68 4.05 8.99
C ILE A 184 22.19 4.23 9.25
N PRO A 185 22.91 5.02 8.43
CA PRO A 185 24.34 5.23 8.63
C PRO A 185 24.69 5.85 9.98
N ASP A 186 25.83 5.46 10.54
CA ASP A 186 26.41 6.10 11.72
C ASP A 186 26.71 7.59 11.46
N GLY A 187 26.56 8.42 12.50
CA GLY A 187 26.96 9.83 12.46
C GLY A 187 25.95 10.79 11.82
N VAL A 188 24.70 10.37 11.61
CA VAL A 188 23.59 11.28 11.29
C VAL A 188 23.29 12.22 12.46
N GLU A 189 22.73 13.40 12.17
CA GLU A 189 22.53 14.48 13.16
C GLU A 189 21.45 14.17 14.22
N PHE A 190 20.62 13.13 14.00
CA PHE A 190 19.52 12.75 14.88
C PHE A 190 19.78 11.40 15.57
N ASP A 191 19.11 11.19 16.69
CA ASP A 191 19.18 9.94 17.46
C ASP A 191 18.46 8.81 16.71
N THR A 192 19.23 7.84 16.22
CA THR A 192 18.71 6.68 15.49
C THR A 192 18.16 5.59 16.41
N THR A 193 18.45 5.63 17.72
CA THR A 193 18.03 4.57 18.65
C THR A 193 16.53 4.54 18.91
N ASN A 194 15.84 5.64 18.61
CA ASN A 194 14.40 5.79 18.77
C ASN A 194 13.65 5.77 17.43
N VAL A 195 14.31 5.44 16.31
CA VAL A 195 13.65 5.34 15.01
C VAL A 195 12.98 3.97 14.89
N PRO A 196 11.65 3.90 14.77
CA PRO A 196 10.97 2.62 14.61
C PRO A 196 11.36 1.93 13.28
N PRO A 197 11.28 0.59 13.22
CA PRO A 197 11.40 -0.19 11.99
C PRO A 197 10.69 0.45 10.79
N LEU A 198 11.23 0.27 9.58
CA LEU A 198 10.68 0.90 8.37
C LEU A 198 9.21 0.53 8.14
N HIS A 199 8.89 -0.75 8.27
CA HIS A 199 7.54 -1.28 8.03
C HIS A 199 6.53 -0.75 9.06
N GLN A 200 6.98 -0.57 10.31
CA GLN A 200 6.17 0.06 11.36
C GLN A 200 5.87 1.51 11.02
N ARG A 201 6.88 2.27 10.58
CA ARG A 201 6.70 3.69 10.19
C ARG A 201 5.79 3.82 8.98
N ALA A 202 5.93 2.95 7.99
CA ALA A 202 5.09 2.94 6.80
C ALA A 202 3.62 2.69 7.14
N MET A 203 3.33 1.59 7.84
CA MET A 203 1.97 1.19 8.22
C MET A 203 1.35 2.18 9.21
N GLY A 204 2.05 2.51 10.29
CA GLY A 204 1.56 3.46 11.30
C GLY A 204 1.37 4.87 10.72
N GLY A 205 2.29 5.30 9.84
CA GLY A 205 2.15 6.57 9.12
C GLY A 205 0.91 6.60 8.23
N ALA A 206 0.68 5.55 7.43
CA ALA A 206 -0.52 5.43 6.61
C ALA A 206 -1.81 5.50 7.45
N LEU A 207 -1.88 4.77 8.56
CA LEU A 207 -3.05 4.79 9.45
C LEU A 207 -3.27 6.17 10.09
N LEU A 208 -2.21 6.83 10.58
CA LEU A 208 -2.31 8.18 11.15
C LEU A 208 -2.78 9.23 10.13
N TRP A 209 -2.36 9.09 8.86
CA TRP A 209 -2.83 9.96 7.79
C TRP A 209 -4.32 9.76 7.51
N ILE A 210 -4.81 8.52 7.55
CA ILE A 210 -6.22 8.20 7.40
C ILE A 210 -7.04 8.78 8.57
N ASP A 211 -6.63 8.56 9.83
CA ASP A 211 -7.31 9.11 11.01
C ASP A 211 -7.36 10.66 11.00
N GLY A 212 -6.27 11.28 10.53
CA GLY A 212 -6.16 12.73 10.44
C GLY A 212 -7.05 13.37 9.36
N LEU A 213 -7.52 12.57 8.40
CA LEU A 213 -8.21 13.05 7.21
C LEU A 213 -9.57 13.68 7.54
N ASP A 214 -10.35 13.07 8.43
CA ASP A 214 -11.66 13.62 8.82
C ASP A 214 -11.52 15.03 9.38
N ARG A 215 -10.57 15.21 10.30
CA ARG A 215 -10.29 16.50 10.91
C ARG A 215 -9.82 17.52 9.88
N HIS A 216 -8.97 17.11 8.94
CA HIS A 216 -8.45 18.00 7.90
C HIS A 216 -9.56 18.48 6.96
N LEU A 217 -10.40 17.56 6.46
CA LEU A 217 -11.52 17.89 5.57
C LEU A 217 -12.52 18.81 6.27
N TRP A 218 -12.88 18.49 7.52
CA TRP A 218 -13.77 19.33 8.32
C TRP A 218 -13.21 20.74 8.56
N GLN A 219 -11.93 20.88 8.91
CA GLN A 219 -11.31 22.19 9.14
C GLN A 219 -11.18 23.04 7.87
N ASN A 220 -11.11 22.40 6.71
CA ASN A 220 -10.87 23.06 5.43
C ASN A 220 -12.09 22.99 4.49
N GLU A 221 -13.29 22.68 5.00
CA GLU A 221 -14.52 22.44 4.23
C GLU A 221 -14.70 23.43 3.07
N VAL A 222 -14.54 24.73 3.33
CA VAL A 222 -14.73 25.81 2.35
C VAL A 222 -13.72 25.81 1.18
N LEU A 223 -12.64 25.05 1.29
CA LEU A 223 -11.60 24.89 0.28
C LEU A 223 -11.70 23.56 -0.47
N VAL A 224 -12.41 22.58 0.09
CA VAL A 224 -12.47 21.22 -0.43
C VAL A 224 -13.31 21.17 -1.71
N THR A 225 -12.82 20.42 -2.70
CA THR A 225 -13.49 20.17 -3.98
C THR A 225 -13.82 18.68 -4.13
N ASP A 226 -14.67 18.35 -5.10
CA ASP A 226 -14.94 16.95 -5.44
C ASP A 226 -13.66 16.18 -5.85
N ASP A 227 -12.72 16.86 -6.53
CA ASP A 227 -11.44 16.28 -6.92
C ASP A 227 -10.59 15.93 -5.68
N ILE A 228 -10.53 16.83 -4.68
CA ILE A 228 -9.83 16.57 -3.40
C ILE A 228 -10.46 15.37 -2.67
N LEU A 229 -11.79 15.25 -2.67
CA LEU A 229 -12.49 14.12 -2.05
C LEU A 229 -12.23 12.81 -2.82
N ASP A 230 -12.22 12.84 -4.16
CA ASP A 230 -11.87 11.70 -5.00
C ASP A 230 -10.43 11.24 -4.73
N ASP A 231 -9.48 12.16 -4.63
CA ASP A 231 -8.08 11.88 -4.30
C ASP A 231 -7.93 11.32 -2.89
N ALA A 232 -8.64 11.87 -1.91
CA ALA A 232 -8.65 11.36 -0.55
C ALA A 232 -9.12 9.89 -0.50
N ALA A 233 -10.28 9.59 -1.10
CA ALA A 233 -10.79 8.22 -1.15
C ALA A 233 -9.85 7.25 -1.89
N ARG A 234 -9.26 7.71 -3.01
CA ARG A 234 -8.30 6.94 -3.80
C ARG A 234 -7.04 6.58 -3.02
N HIS A 235 -6.43 7.56 -2.35
CA HIS A 235 -5.20 7.34 -1.57
C HIS A 235 -5.45 6.47 -0.34
N VAL A 236 -6.59 6.66 0.34
CA VAL A 236 -7.00 5.78 1.45
C VAL A 236 -7.19 4.35 0.96
N LYS A 237 -7.88 4.15 -0.18
CA LYS A 237 -8.04 2.82 -0.79
C LYS A 237 -6.68 2.18 -1.08
N ALA A 238 -5.74 2.92 -1.65
CA ALA A 238 -4.41 2.41 -1.95
C ALA A 238 -3.62 2.03 -0.68
N MET A 239 -3.62 2.89 0.35
CA MET A 239 -2.97 2.60 1.64
C MET A 239 -3.53 1.35 2.32
N LEU A 240 -4.87 1.22 2.36
CA LEU A 240 -5.53 0.02 2.88
C LEU A 240 -5.33 -1.21 2.00
N GLY A 241 -5.24 -1.03 0.68
CA GLY A 241 -4.88 -2.09 -0.27
C GLY A 241 -3.48 -2.65 0.00
N GLY A 242 -2.50 -1.76 0.23
CA GLY A 242 -1.15 -2.17 0.64
C GLY A 242 -1.15 -2.95 1.95
N LEU A 243 -1.93 -2.50 2.94
CA LEU A 243 -2.11 -3.22 4.20
C LEU A 243 -2.77 -4.59 4.00
N PHE A 244 -3.82 -4.65 3.17
CA PHE A 244 -4.54 -5.88 2.89
C PHE A 244 -3.65 -6.91 2.17
N VAL A 245 -2.81 -6.47 1.24
CA VAL A 245 -1.79 -7.31 0.57
C VAL A 245 -0.84 -7.93 1.61
N SER A 246 -0.26 -7.12 2.48
CA SER A 246 0.66 -7.63 3.52
C SER A 246 -0.05 -8.56 4.51
N THR A 247 -1.25 -8.18 4.96
CA THR A 247 -2.05 -9.00 5.90
C THR A 247 -2.47 -10.33 5.29
N THR A 248 -2.78 -10.37 3.99
CA THR A 248 -3.13 -11.60 3.27
C THR A 248 -1.93 -12.56 3.23
N ALA A 249 -0.74 -12.06 2.94
CA ALA A 249 0.48 -12.87 2.95
C ALA A 249 0.84 -13.39 4.35
N ILE A 250 0.66 -12.56 5.38
CA ILE A 250 0.90 -12.95 6.78
C ILE A 250 -0.15 -13.96 7.28
N HIS A 251 -1.41 -13.80 6.88
CA HIS A 251 -2.46 -14.76 7.21
C HIS A 251 -2.18 -16.13 6.57
N ASP A 252 -1.80 -16.14 5.28
CA ASP A 252 -1.43 -17.37 4.58
C ASP A 252 -0.26 -18.12 5.24
N LEU A 253 0.74 -17.38 5.74
CA LEU A 253 1.85 -17.93 6.53
C LEU A 253 1.38 -18.71 7.76
N ALA A 254 0.22 -18.36 8.32
CA ALA A 254 -0.32 -18.96 9.53
C ALA A 254 -1.35 -20.06 9.25
N THR A 255 -1.77 -20.27 7.99
CA THR A 255 -2.82 -21.23 7.61
C THR A 255 -2.36 -22.26 6.58
N ASP A 256 -2.40 -21.87 5.31
CA ASP A 256 -2.36 -22.78 4.15
C ASP A 256 -0.99 -22.79 3.47
N GLU A 257 -0.15 -21.80 3.76
CA GLU A 257 1.19 -21.61 3.19
C GLU A 257 1.20 -21.70 1.65
N THR A 258 0.22 -21.06 1.01
CA THR A 258 0.08 -21.05 -0.45
C THR A 258 1.11 -20.16 -1.13
N PHE A 259 1.58 -19.10 -0.46
CA PHE A 259 2.63 -18.24 -0.97
C PHE A 259 4.00 -18.92 -0.82
N THR A 260 4.82 -18.81 -1.88
CA THR A 260 6.25 -19.10 -1.75
C THR A 260 6.94 -18.04 -0.90
N ASP A 261 8.16 -18.33 -0.43
CA ASP A 261 8.92 -17.36 0.35
C ASP A 261 9.28 -16.10 -0.45
N GLU A 262 9.47 -16.24 -1.76
CA GLU A 262 9.64 -15.10 -2.66
C GLU A 262 8.37 -14.24 -2.72
N GLN A 263 7.20 -14.86 -2.86
CA GLN A 263 5.92 -14.15 -2.91
C GLN A 263 5.57 -13.50 -1.57
N LEU A 264 5.90 -14.13 -0.45
CA LEU A 264 5.79 -13.53 0.89
C LEU A 264 6.64 -12.26 0.96
N THR A 265 7.92 -12.34 0.59
CA THR A 265 8.85 -11.19 0.56
C THR A 265 8.32 -10.08 -0.36
N ALA A 266 7.75 -10.45 -1.51
CA ALA A 266 7.20 -9.51 -2.48
C ALA A 266 5.97 -8.80 -1.92
N ALA A 267 5.02 -9.53 -1.32
CA ALA A 267 3.80 -8.96 -0.76
C ALA A 267 4.08 -8.00 0.40
N LEU A 268 5.03 -8.34 1.28
CA LEU A 268 5.44 -7.47 2.38
C LEU A 268 6.13 -6.20 1.88
N THR A 269 7.06 -6.35 0.93
CA THR A 269 7.77 -5.21 0.33
C THR A 269 6.80 -4.30 -0.45
N ALA A 270 5.93 -4.89 -1.29
CA ALA A 270 4.98 -4.18 -2.14
C ALA A 270 3.93 -3.44 -1.31
N GLY A 271 3.33 -4.10 -0.32
CA GLY A 271 2.32 -3.47 0.55
C GLY A 271 2.88 -2.25 1.27
N THR A 272 4.12 -2.36 1.77
CA THR A 272 4.84 -1.27 2.41
C THR A 272 5.18 -0.13 1.44
N ALA A 273 5.66 -0.46 0.24
CA ALA A 273 5.95 0.53 -0.80
C ALA A 273 4.70 1.32 -1.22
N VAL A 274 3.56 0.64 -1.37
CA VAL A 274 2.27 1.26 -1.63
C VAL A 274 1.89 2.21 -0.49
N GLN A 275 1.95 1.77 0.77
CA GLN A 275 1.65 2.62 1.93
C GLN A 275 2.52 3.86 2.00
N ILE A 276 3.83 3.73 1.73
CA ILE A 276 4.77 4.86 1.70
C ILE A 276 4.41 5.85 0.58
N VAL A 277 4.17 5.35 -0.62
CA VAL A 277 3.91 6.23 -1.76
C VAL A 277 2.57 6.92 -1.58
N SER A 278 1.51 6.18 -1.27
CA SER A 278 0.17 6.73 -1.15
C SER A 278 0.01 7.72 0.00
N GLN A 279 0.71 7.54 1.13
CA GLN A 279 0.65 8.53 2.21
C GLN A 279 1.36 9.85 1.84
N GLU A 280 2.45 9.78 1.07
CA GLU A 280 3.15 10.96 0.56
C GLU A 280 2.32 11.67 -0.52
N GLU A 281 1.64 10.94 -1.40
CA GLU A 281 0.75 11.55 -2.41
C GLU A 281 -0.51 12.16 -1.77
N LEU A 282 -1.10 11.52 -0.76
CA LEU A 282 -2.22 12.10 0.01
C LEU A 282 -1.85 13.48 0.57
N LEU A 283 -0.64 13.62 1.11
CA LEU A 283 -0.16 14.89 1.62
C LEU A 283 -0.19 15.98 0.54
N HIS A 284 0.23 15.64 -0.68
CA HIS A 284 0.30 16.58 -1.80
C HIS A 284 -1.07 16.89 -2.42
N ASP A 285 -1.89 15.87 -2.64
CA ASP A 285 -3.14 16.00 -3.38
C ASP A 285 -4.30 16.49 -2.49
N VAL A 286 -4.23 16.26 -1.17
CA VAL A 286 -5.34 16.52 -0.24
C VAL A 286 -4.98 17.52 0.85
N PHE A 287 -3.80 17.40 1.47
CA PHE A 287 -3.43 18.26 2.59
C PHE A 287 -2.85 19.61 2.16
N TYR A 288 -2.06 19.64 1.07
CA TYR A 288 -1.49 20.88 0.54
C TYR A 288 -2.43 21.57 -0.47
N ILE A 289 -3.56 22.07 0.02
CA ILE A 289 -4.54 22.78 -0.81
C ILE A 289 -3.94 24.11 -1.32
N THR A 290 -3.65 24.17 -2.61
CA THR A 290 -3.14 25.38 -3.28
C THR A 290 -4.27 26.24 -3.87
N ASP A 291 -3.94 27.47 -4.30
CA ASP A 291 -4.91 28.40 -4.90
C ASP A 291 -5.58 27.84 -6.18
N ASP A 292 -4.89 26.99 -6.93
CA ASP A 292 -5.41 26.39 -8.17
C ASP A 292 -6.32 25.18 -7.91
N MET A 293 -6.22 24.56 -6.72
CA MET A 293 -6.97 23.36 -6.33
C MET A 293 -8.25 23.69 -5.57
N ARG A 294 -8.24 24.77 -4.78
CA ARG A 294 -9.33 25.07 -3.85
C ARG A 294 -10.64 25.43 -4.54
N ALA A 295 -11.73 25.21 -3.81
CA ALA A 295 -13.04 25.71 -4.21
C ALA A 295 -13.01 27.25 -4.47
N PRO A 296 -13.79 27.75 -5.45
CA PRO A 296 -13.86 29.18 -5.74
C PRO A 296 -14.32 30.00 -4.54
N SER A 297 -13.71 31.16 -4.32
CA SER A 297 -14.19 32.10 -3.29
C SER A 297 -15.58 32.64 -3.64
N GLU A 298 -16.53 32.50 -2.72
CA GLU A 298 -17.88 33.07 -2.83
C GLU A 298 -17.92 34.59 -2.62
N LEU A 299 -16.83 35.21 -2.15
CA LEU A 299 -16.74 36.65 -1.86
C LEU A 299 -16.44 37.53 -3.10
N ARG A 300 -16.96 37.17 -4.28
CA ARG A 300 -16.81 37.96 -5.52
C ARG A 300 -17.96 38.93 -5.77
#